data_AF-A0ABD2MUL2-F1
#
_entry.id   AF-A0ABD2MUL2-F1
#
_cell.length_a   1.000
_cell.length_b   1.000
_cell.length_c   1.000
_cell.angle_alpha   90.00
_cell.angle_beta   90.00
_cell.angle_gamma   90.00
#
_symmetry.space_group_name_H-M   'P 1'
#
loop_
_entity.id
_entity.type
_entity.pdbx_description
1 polymer ?
#
loop_
_entity_poly.entity_id
_entity_poly.type
_entity_poly.pdbx_seq_one_letter_code
_entity_poly.pdbx_strand_id
1 'polypeptide(L)'
;MYSLFYIATGKRVLQLTLTDGVHYVEAMEYKPILILNINLTPTIKVRLSGPITIRRLMLQEQNIRIFGGEVHDLLVSNAAENVLSRALNLPENPNSQIVDINLLNVNQENKG
;
A
#
# COMPACT_ATOMS: atom_id res chain seq x y z
N MET A 1 -4.61 26.07 -11.79
CA MET A 1 -4.18 26.17 -10.37
C MET A 1 -3.98 24.75 -9.85
N TYR A 2 -2.76 24.23 -9.96
CA TYR A 2 -2.44 22.88 -9.50
C TYR A 2 -2.30 22.91 -7.98
N SER A 3 -3.30 22.38 -7.29
CA SER A 3 -3.23 22.17 -5.84
C SER A 3 -2.19 21.09 -5.57
N LEU A 4 -0.94 21.51 -5.37
CA LEU A 4 0.08 20.70 -4.71
C LEU A 4 -0.50 20.33 -3.34
N PHE A 5 -0.84 19.05 -3.12
CA PHE A 5 -1.19 18.56 -1.80
C PHE A 5 0.06 18.69 -0.93
N TYR A 6 0.18 19.83 -0.25
CA TYR A 6 1.21 20.06 0.76
C TYR A 6 0.86 19.20 1.96
N ILE A 7 1.37 17.97 1.98
CA ILE A 7 1.34 17.12 3.18
C ILE A 7 2.48 17.62 4.06
N ALA A 8 2.16 18.54 4.96
CA ALA A 8 3.10 19.04 5.95
C ALA A 8 3.56 17.89 6.86
N THR A 9 4.87 17.69 6.96
CA THR A 9 5.61 16.70 7.80
C THR A 9 5.53 15.24 7.31
N GLY A 10 6.65 14.51 7.38
CA GLY A 10 6.89 13.17 6.83
C GLY A 10 6.05 12.02 7.42
N LYS A 11 4.72 12.18 7.43
CA LYS A 11 3.77 11.16 7.78
C LYS A 11 3.59 10.22 6.60
N ARG A 12 3.48 8.92 6.89
CA ARG A 12 3.23 7.88 5.88
C ARG A 12 1.98 8.20 5.07
N VAL A 13 2.06 7.96 3.76
CA VAL A 13 0.95 7.99 2.83
C VAL A 13 1.04 6.74 1.96
N LEU A 14 0.07 5.83 2.08
CA LEU A 14 -0.09 4.73 1.14
C LEU A 14 -0.99 5.13 -0.02
N GLN A 15 -0.53 4.81 -1.23
CA GLN A 15 -1.36 4.74 -2.43
C GLN A 15 -1.71 3.28 -2.68
N LEU A 16 -3.00 2.99 -2.84
CA LEU A 16 -3.52 1.65 -3.11
C LEU A 16 -4.13 1.63 -4.50
N THR A 17 -3.91 0.54 -5.22
CA THR A 17 -4.64 0.22 -6.43
C THR A 17 -5.71 -0.80 -6.07
N LEU A 18 -6.98 -0.40 -6.16
CA LEU A 18 -8.13 -1.26 -5.83
C LEU A 18 -8.81 -1.73 -7.13
N THR A 19 -9.45 -2.89 -7.08
CA THR A 19 -10.24 -3.41 -8.20
C THR A 19 -11.49 -4.14 -7.71
N ASP A 20 -12.57 -4.03 -8.47
CA ASP A 20 -13.78 -4.85 -8.33
C ASP A 20 -13.73 -6.12 -9.19
N GLY A 21 -12.62 -6.37 -9.87
CA GLY A 21 -12.42 -7.45 -10.85
C GLY A 21 -12.61 -7.01 -12.30
N VAL A 22 -13.09 -5.78 -12.56
CA VAL A 22 -13.29 -5.24 -13.90
C VAL A 22 -12.53 -3.93 -14.09
N HIS A 23 -12.65 -3.03 -13.11
CA HIS A 23 -12.05 -1.70 -13.15
C HIS A 23 -10.95 -1.58 -12.10
N TYR A 24 -9.99 -0.71 -12.37
CA TYR A 24 -8.96 -0.31 -11.42
C TYR A 24 -9.19 1.12 -10.98
N VAL A 25 -9.06 1.38 -9.68
CA VAL A 25 -9.19 2.72 -9.11
C VAL A 25 -8.06 2.99 -8.12
N GLU A 26 -7.59 4.23 -8.09
CA GLU A 26 -6.60 4.69 -7.13
C GLU A 26 -7.26 5.18 -5.84
N ALA A 27 -6.73 4.72 -4.71
CA ALA A 27 -7.07 5.21 -3.38
C ALA A 27 -5.81 5.74 -2.68
N MET A 28 -5.99 6.77 -1.86
CA MET A 28 -4.92 7.35 -1.06
C MET A 28 -5.32 7.45 0.39
N GLU A 29 -4.39 7.10 1.25
CA GLU A 29 -4.45 7.32 2.69
C GLU A 29 -4.44 8.84 2.98
N TYR A 30 -5.58 9.39 3.43
CA TYR A 30 -5.68 10.82 3.76
C TYR A 30 -5.05 11.14 5.13
N LYS A 31 -5.16 10.19 6.06
CA LYS A 31 -4.46 10.13 7.36
C LYS A 31 -4.00 8.69 7.55
N PRO A 32 -2.88 8.43 8.26
CA PRO A 32 -2.44 7.07 8.53
C PRO A 32 -3.57 6.17 9.05
N ILE A 33 -3.81 5.06 8.37
CA ILE A 33 -4.77 4.01 8.67
C ILE A 33 -3.95 2.82 9.17
N LEU A 34 -4.03 2.54 10.47
CA LEU A 34 -3.16 1.57 11.14
C LEU A 34 -3.28 0.14 10.58
N ILE A 35 -4.48 -0.25 10.15
CA ILE A 35 -4.72 -1.57 9.59
C ILE A 35 -4.10 -1.75 8.20
N LEU A 36 -3.77 -0.66 7.51
CA LEU A 36 -3.03 -0.70 6.26
C LEU A 36 -1.54 -0.62 6.55
N ASN A 37 -0.72 -1.40 5.86
CA ASN A 37 0.74 -1.32 5.89
C ASN A 37 1.33 -2.04 4.67
N ILE A 38 2.63 -1.83 4.40
CA ILE A 38 3.32 -2.43 3.25
C ILE A 38 3.46 -3.96 3.34
N ASN A 39 3.25 -4.54 4.52
CA ASN A 39 3.29 -5.99 4.75
C ASN A 39 1.90 -6.63 4.64
N LEU A 40 0.86 -5.85 4.29
CA LEU A 40 -0.41 -6.45 3.94
C LEU A 40 -0.19 -7.42 2.79
N THR A 41 -0.76 -8.61 2.91
CA THR A 41 -0.78 -9.60 1.84
C THR A 41 -1.26 -8.92 0.56
N PRO A 42 -0.50 -9.00 -0.53
CA PRO A 42 -0.95 -8.48 -1.80
C PRO A 42 -2.32 -9.05 -2.14
N THR A 43 -3.16 -8.27 -2.83
CA THR A 43 -4.53 -8.68 -3.25
C THR A 43 -5.56 -8.90 -2.14
N ILE A 44 -5.27 -8.44 -0.92
CA ILE A 44 -6.21 -8.50 0.20
C ILE A 44 -7.56 -7.85 -0.14
N LYS A 45 -8.66 -8.51 0.25
CA LYS A 45 -10.00 -7.97 0.02
C LYS A 45 -10.35 -6.97 1.11
N VAL A 46 -10.92 -5.85 0.69
CA VAL A 46 -11.34 -4.77 1.59
C VAL A 46 -12.78 -4.37 1.31
N ARG A 47 -13.50 -3.95 2.36
CA ARG A 47 -14.79 -3.29 2.23
C ARG A 47 -14.59 -1.79 2.33
N LEU A 48 -15.11 -1.06 1.34
CA LEU A 48 -15.21 0.39 1.39
C LEU A 48 -16.58 0.81 1.96
N SER A 49 -16.58 1.81 2.85
CA SER A 49 -17.79 2.36 3.49
C SER A 49 -17.82 3.88 3.34
N GLY A 50 -18.95 4.39 2.83
CA GLY A 50 -19.16 5.81 2.59
C GLY A 50 -19.49 6.62 3.86
N PRO A 51 -19.46 7.96 3.76
CA PRO A 51 -19.07 8.75 2.58
C PRO A 51 -17.54 8.78 2.36
N ILE A 52 -17.11 8.82 1.09
CA ILE A 52 -15.70 8.92 0.68
C ILE A 52 -15.55 10.11 -0.28
N THR A 53 -14.56 10.97 -0.05
CA THR A 53 -14.24 12.08 -0.97
C THR A 53 -13.64 11.55 -2.27
N ILE A 54 -14.19 11.97 -3.41
CA ILE A 54 -13.85 11.44 -4.75
C ILE A 54 -13.06 12.48 -5.57
N ARG A 55 -11.75 12.27 -5.67
CA ARG A 55 -10.85 12.83 -6.72
C ARG A 55 -9.85 11.75 -7.12
N ARG A 56 -9.22 11.17 -6.10
CA ARG A 56 -8.91 9.74 -5.91
C ARG A 56 -9.69 9.31 -4.67
N LEU A 57 -9.86 8.02 -4.38
CA LEU A 57 -10.57 7.63 -3.16
C LEU A 57 -9.75 8.04 -1.93
N MET A 58 -10.14 9.13 -1.26
CA MET A 58 -9.42 9.65 -0.10
C MET A 58 -9.88 8.89 1.16
N LEU A 59 -9.15 7.84 1.53
CA LEU A 59 -9.53 6.95 2.60
C LEU A 59 -9.13 7.50 3.97
N GLN A 60 -10.05 7.37 4.91
CA GLN A 60 -9.81 7.47 6.35
C GLN A 60 -10.13 6.12 7.00
N GLU A 61 -9.80 5.96 8.28
CA GLU A 61 -9.94 4.70 9.00
C GLU A 61 -11.38 4.15 8.98
N GLN A 62 -12.39 5.03 9.10
CA GLN A 62 -13.80 4.62 9.02
C GLN A 62 -14.25 4.12 7.64
N ASN A 63 -13.48 4.40 6.58
CA ASN A 63 -13.87 4.08 5.21
C ASN A 63 -13.48 2.67 4.80
N ILE A 64 -12.65 1.96 5.57
CA ILE A 64 -12.07 0.70 5.13
C ILE A 64 -12.09 -0.36 6.22
N ARG A 65 -12.44 -1.60 5.85
CA ARG A 65 -12.27 -2.79 6.69
C ARG A 65 -11.63 -3.91 5.89
N ILE A 66 -10.72 -4.64 6.51
CA ILE A 66 -10.06 -5.79 5.90
C ILE A 66 -10.95 -7.02 6.04
N PHE A 67 -11.14 -7.76 4.95
CA PHE A 67 -11.76 -9.08 4.94
C PHE A 67 -10.79 -10.25 4.77
N GLY A 68 -9.53 -9.96 4.46
CA GLY A 68 -8.52 -10.98 4.21
C GLY A 68 -8.66 -11.59 2.81
N GLY A 69 -8.20 -12.84 2.68
CA GLY A 69 -8.09 -13.52 1.40
C GLY A 69 -6.86 -13.09 0.60
N GLU A 70 -6.49 -13.95 -0.34
CA GLU A 70 -5.34 -13.76 -1.20
C GLU A 70 -5.59 -14.35 -2.58
N VAL A 71 -4.91 -13.82 -3.59
CA VAL A 71 -4.91 -14.32 -4.96
C VAL A 71 -3.49 -14.77 -5.26
N HIS A 72 -3.27 -16.08 -5.20
CA HIS A 72 -1.95 -16.71 -5.25
C HIS A 72 -1.10 -16.26 -6.46
N ASP A 73 -1.71 -16.22 -7.64
CA ASP A 73 -1.04 -15.86 -8.90
C ASP A 73 -0.53 -14.41 -8.93
N LEU A 74 -1.06 -13.55 -8.05
CA LEU A 74 -0.76 -12.14 -7.97
C LEU A 74 0.10 -11.76 -6.76
N LEU A 75 0.46 -12.73 -5.91
CA LEU A 75 1.26 -12.49 -4.71
C LEU A 75 2.65 -11.96 -5.06
N VAL A 76 3.34 -12.61 -5.99
CA VAL A 76 4.72 -12.26 -6.34
C VAL A 76 4.79 -10.92 -7.06
N SER A 77 3.96 -10.73 -8.10
CA SER A 77 3.99 -9.51 -8.91
C SER A 77 3.59 -8.25 -8.13
N ASN A 78 2.74 -8.41 -7.10
CA ASN A 78 2.27 -7.33 -6.24
C ASN A 78 2.90 -7.32 -4.85
N ALA A 79 3.91 -8.15 -4.60
CA ALA A 79 4.72 -8.04 -3.39
C ALA A 79 5.32 -6.63 -3.32
N ALA A 80 5.35 -6.02 -2.13
CA ALA A 80 5.77 -4.62 -2.00
C ALA A 80 7.21 -4.40 -2.51
N GLU A 81 8.11 -5.37 -2.35
CA GLU A 81 9.44 -5.37 -2.97
C GLU A 81 9.37 -5.22 -4.49
N ASN A 82 8.59 -6.05 -5.18
CA ASN A 82 8.49 -6.02 -6.64
C ASN A 82 7.76 -4.78 -7.16
N VAL A 83 6.78 -4.27 -6.40
CA VAL A 83 6.16 -2.96 -6.70
C VAL A 83 7.19 -1.83 -6.63
N LEU A 84 8.04 -1.83 -5.60
CA LEU A 84 9.11 -0.83 -5.46
C LEU A 84 10.20 -1.00 -6.51
N SER A 85 10.69 -2.22 -6.76
CA SER A 85 11.68 -2.51 -7.80
C SER A 85 11.20 -1.99 -9.15
N ARG A 86 9.94 -2.27 -9.52
CA ARG A 86 9.35 -1.78 -10.76
C ARG A 86 9.28 -0.25 -10.83
N ALA A 87 8.90 0.40 -9.75
CA ALA A 87 8.88 1.87 -9.68
C ALA A 87 10.29 2.48 -9.81
N LEU A 88 11.33 1.76 -9.38
CA LEU A 88 12.73 2.16 -9.45
C LEU A 88 13.47 1.65 -10.69
N ASN A 89 12.78 0.94 -11.60
CA ASN A 89 13.38 0.26 -12.76
C ASN A 89 14.50 -0.74 -12.38
N LEU A 90 14.33 -1.44 -11.26
CA LEU A 90 15.20 -2.52 -10.78
C LEU A 90 14.59 -3.89 -11.13
N PRO A 91 15.41 -4.96 -11.21
CA PRO A 91 14.91 -6.30 -11.44
C PRO A 91 13.98 -6.78 -10.31
N GLU A 92 12.90 -7.47 -10.68
CA GLU A 92 11.95 -8.06 -9.75
C GLU A 92 12.47 -9.40 -9.20
N ASN A 93 12.17 -9.68 -7.94
CA ASN A 93 12.49 -10.92 -7.26
C ASN A 93 11.35 -11.95 -7.43
N PRO A 94 11.56 -13.07 -8.14
CA PRO A 94 10.52 -14.06 -8.42
C PRO A 94 10.06 -14.83 -7.18
N ASN A 95 10.80 -14.74 -6.07
CA ASN A 95 10.47 -15.42 -4.81
C ASN A 95 9.93 -14.44 -3.75
N SER A 96 9.66 -13.18 -4.11
CA SER A 96 9.12 -12.21 -3.18
C SER A 96 7.65 -12.53 -2.87
N GLN A 97 7.32 -12.75 -1.60
CA GLN A 97 5.94 -13.02 -1.17
C GLN A 97 5.51 -12.09 -0.03
N ILE A 98 6.40 -11.80 0.90
CA ILE A 98 6.18 -10.90 2.03
C ILE A 98 7.49 -10.15 2.27
N VAL A 99 7.41 -8.84 2.54
CA VAL A 99 8.59 -8.05 2.92
C VAL A 99 9.00 -8.46 4.33
N ASP A 100 10.22 -9.00 4.47
CA ASP A 100 10.83 -9.18 5.79
C ASP A 100 11.14 -7.80 6.38
N ILE A 101 10.37 -7.42 7.41
CA ILE A 101 10.46 -6.13 8.10
C ILE A 101 11.85 -5.92 8.69
N ASN A 102 12.56 -7.02 9.03
CA ASN A 102 13.91 -6.94 9.59
C ASN A 102 14.93 -6.42 8.57
N LEU A 103 14.68 -6.58 7.27
CA LEU A 103 15.54 -6.05 6.20
C LEU A 103 15.43 -4.54 6.02
N LEU A 104 14.38 -3.90 6.55
CA LEU A 104 14.20 -2.44 6.51
C LEU A 104 14.80 -1.74 7.75
N ASN A 105 15.20 -2.50 8.77
CA ASN A 105 15.73 -2.00 10.04
C ASN A 105 17.27 -1.89 10.03
N VAL A 106 17.89 -1.48 8.91
CA VAL A 106 19.34 -1.49 8.68
C VAL A 106 20.16 -0.56 9.63
N ASN A 107 19.53 0.17 10.55
CA ASN A 107 20.20 1.19 11.38
C ASN A 107 20.05 1.01 12.90
N GLN A 108 20.21 -0.21 13.45
CA GLN A 108 20.34 -0.39 14.92
C GLN A 108 21.51 -1.25 15.41
N GLU A 109 22.47 -1.60 14.56
CA GLU A 109 23.71 -2.25 15.00
C GLU A 109 24.89 -1.37 14.65
N ASN A 110 25.20 -0.39 15.50
CA ASN A 110 26.52 0.24 15.67
C ASN A 110 26.43 1.30 16.80
N LYS A 111 26.17 0.82 18.01
CA LYS A 111 26.49 1.54 19.25
C LYS A 111 27.17 0.56 20.21
N GLY A 112 28.47 0.39 20.01
CA GLY A 112 29.42 -0.21 20.95
C GLY A 112 30.61 0.72 21.07
#